data_AF-A0A5E4KLY6-F1
#
_entry.id   AF-A0A5E4KLY6-F1
#
_cell.length_a   1.000
_cell.length_b   1.000
_cell.length_c   1.000
_cell.angle_alpha   90.00
_cell.angle_beta   90.00
_cell.angle_gamma   90.00
#
_symmetry.space_group_name_H-M   'P 1'
#
loop_
_entity.id
_entity.type
_entity.pdbx_description
1 polymer ?
#
loop_
_entity_poly.entity_id
_entity_poly.type
_entity_poly.pdbx_seq_one_letter_code
_entity_poly.pdbx_strand_id
1 'polypeptide(L)'
;MKLKPLSPDFETKMISKLSKKISRDFAYKIVDTKARGEIDSIIVLGDGDVDDYTIPIVCHHLNSKKIVGITKPEGKKHRNATLSEFPTYISKLKINKLALVMDQEDQELEEIFQLIESGLKNQHIMIKKNTSSDQFKHYQCEFINKRFDFILIISGLPDVKTNAHKIEDHLVKAGAKLSKISNPNRQDSKETWNSSFEVPVQNEILKKLVNDKSLSCEIFPQHFDGLRLLED
;
A
#
# COMPACT_ATOMS: atom_id res chain seq x y z
N MET A 1 -10.99 7.97 -0.01
CA MET A 1 -11.47 6.58 -0.17
C MET A 1 -11.78 5.99 1.19
N LYS A 2 -12.85 5.20 1.29
CA LYS A 2 -13.06 4.28 2.42
C LYS A 2 -12.59 2.88 2.05
N LEU A 3 -12.16 2.12 3.05
CA LEU A 3 -11.61 0.78 2.88
C LEU A 3 -12.59 -0.28 3.36
N LYS A 4 -12.81 -1.31 2.54
CA LYS A 4 -13.55 -2.51 2.92
C LYS A 4 -12.61 -3.71 2.89
N PRO A 5 -12.14 -4.19 4.05
CA PRO A 5 -11.39 -5.43 4.13
C PRO A 5 -12.16 -6.60 3.51
N LEU A 6 -11.47 -7.43 2.72
CA LEU A 6 -12.11 -8.54 1.99
C LEU A 6 -12.23 -9.83 2.81
N SER A 7 -11.57 -9.91 3.97
CA SER A 7 -11.70 -11.01 4.93
C SER A 7 -12.00 -10.51 6.34
N PRO A 8 -12.82 -11.23 7.14
CA PRO A 8 -13.12 -10.85 8.53
C PRO A 8 -11.90 -10.80 9.44
N ASP A 9 -10.93 -11.70 9.22
CA ASP A 9 -9.71 -11.76 10.02
C ASP A 9 -8.83 -10.54 9.77
N PHE A 10 -8.67 -10.15 8.51
CA PHE A 10 -7.92 -8.95 8.15
C PHE A 10 -8.63 -7.69 8.62
N GLU A 11 -9.97 -7.65 8.54
CA GLU A 11 -10.77 -6.56 9.11
C GLU A 11 -10.47 -6.34 10.59
N THR A 12 -10.55 -7.41 11.37
CA THR A 12 -10.34 -7.36 12.83
C THR A 12 -8.91 -6.91 13.16
N LYS A 13 -7.91 -7.45 12.45
CA LYS A 13 -6.50 -7.07 12.61
C LYS A 13 -6.27 -5.60 12.27
N MET A 14 -6.78 -5.13 11.12
CA MET A 14 -6.63 -3.76 10.67
C MET A 14 -7.30 -2.76 11.64
N ILE A 15 -8.56 -2.99 12.03
CA ILE A 15 -9.27 -2.12 12.98
C ILE A 15 -8.52 -2.06 14.33
N SER A 16 -8.04 -3.20 14.82
CA SER A 16 -7.27 -3.27 16.07
C SER A 16 -5.96 -2.48 15.98
N LYS A 17 -5.19 -2.64 14.91
CA LYS A 17 -3.93 -1.92 14.67
C LYS A 17 -4.17 -0.41 14.56
N LEU A 18 -5.11 0.01 13.72
CA LEU A 18 -5.47 1.42 13.54
C LEU A 18 -5.94 2.07 14.85
N SER A 19 -6.77 1.37 15.61
CA SER A 19 -7.28 1.87 16.89
C SER A 19 -6.17 2.07 17.92
N LYS A 20 -5.20 1.14 18.00
CA LYS A 20 -4.09 1.18 18.95
C LYS A 20 -3.00 2.19 18.56
N LYS A 21 -2.65 2.28 17.28
CA LYS A 21 -1.55 3.12 16.79
C LYS A 21 -1.97 4.56 16.51
N ILE A 22 -3.22 4.78 16.09
CA ILE A 22 -3.73 6.09 15.68
C ILE A 22 -4.87 6.53 16.59
N SER A 23 -6.09 6.02 16.35
CA SER A 23 -7.26 6.24 17.18
C SER A 23 -8.43 5.37 16.72
N ARG A 24 -9.37 5.09 17.63
CA ARG A 24 -10.60 4.37 17.32
C ARG A 24 -11.49 5.12 16.33
N ASP A 25 -11.56 6.44 16.46
CA ASP A 25 -12.35 7.29 15.57
C ASP A 25 -11.81 7.26 14.14
N PHE A 26 -10.49 7.29 13.98
CA PHE A 26 -9.86 7.13 12.66
C PHE A 26 -10.19 5.76 12.05
N ALA A 27 -10.06 4.68 12.83
CA ALA A 27 -10.36 3.33 12.36
C ALA A 27 -11.79 3.20 11.82
N TYR A 28 -12.80 3.68 12.56
CA TYR A 28 -14.19 3.63 12.08
C TYR A 28 -14.51 4.63 10.97
N LYS A 29 -13.75 5.73 10.86
CA LYS A 29 -13.89 6.68 9.76
C LYS A 29 -13.40 6.07 8.44
N ILE A 30 -12.30 5.34 8.46
CA ILE A 30 -11.63 4.82 7.26
C ILE A 30 -12.10 3.42 6.85
N VAL A 31 -12.40 2.54 7.82
CA VAL A 31 -12.84 1.16 7.56
C VAL A 31 -14.36 1.08 7.54
N ASP A 32 -14.93 0.69 6.39
CA ASP A 32 -16.37 0.52 6.20
C ASP A 32 -16.75 -0.96 6.17
N THR A 33 -17.04 -1.51 7.35
CA THR A 33 -17.41 -2.92 7.55
C THR A 33 -18.83 -3.23 7.09
N LYS A 34 -19.67 -2.19 6.93
CA LYS A 34 -21.08 -2.32 6.56
C LYS A 34 -21.36 -1.96 5.11
N ALA A 35 -20.35 -1.52 4.35
CA ALA A 35 -20.48 -1.17 2.95
C ALA A 35 -21.14 -2.31 2.16
N ARG A 36 -22.34 -2.03 1.66
CA ARG A 36 -23.13 -2.90 0.79
C ARG A 36 -23.08 -2.28 -0.60
N GLY A 37 -22.30 -2.89 -1.48
CA GLY A 37 -22.08 -2.41 -2.84
C GLY A 37 -21.05 -3.29 -3.56
N GLU A 38 -21.09 -3.26 -4.88
CA GLU A 38 -20.04 -3.88 -5.70
C GLU A 38 -18.73 -3.14 -5.47
N ILE A 39 -17.66 -3.90 -5.22
CA ILE A 39 -16.30 -3.38 -5.10
C ILE A 39 -15.68 -3.49 -6.49
N ASP A 40 -15.54 -2.37 -7.17
CA ASP A 40 -14.94 -2.32 -8.51
C ASP A 40 -13.41 -2.19 -8.48
N SER A 41 -12.83 -1.91 -7.31
CA SER A 41 -11.41 -1.59 -7.14
C SER A 41 -10.87 -2.25 -5.87
N ILE A 42 -9.69 -2.86 -5.95
CA ILE A 42 -9.04 -3.51 -4.80
C ILE A 42 -7.61 -3.02 -4.62
N ILE A 43 -7.20 -2.85 -3.37
CA ILE A 43 -5.82 -2.70 -2.94
C ILE A 43 -5.37 -4.03 -2.33
N VAL A 44 -4.26 -4.55 -2.82
CA VAL A 44 -3.58 -5.73 -2.31
C VAL A 44 -2.30 -5.27 -1.62
N LEU A 45 -2.16 -5.55 -0.34
CA LEU A 45 -0.96 -5.25 0.42
C LEU A 45 0.01 -6.43 0.38
N GLY A 46 1.31 -6.15 0.37
CA GLY A 46 2.35 -7.12 0.67
C GLY A 46 2.28 -7.61 2.12
N ASP A 47 3.24 -8.44 2.54
CA ASP A 47 3.25 -9.05 3.87
C ASP A 47 3.68 -8.08 5.01
N GLY A 48 4.00 -6.83 4.68
CA GLY A 48 4.45 -5.82 5.64
C GLY A 48 3.39 -5.44 6.68
N ASP A 49 3.76 -5.45 7.97
CA ASP A 49 2.86 -5.08 9.07
C ASP A 49 2.56 -3.58 9.13
N VAL A 50 3.44 -2.78 8.54
CA VAL A 50 3.40 -1.32 8.53
C VAL A 50 2.41 -0.79 7.51
N ASP A 51 2.23 -1.48 6.39
CA ASP A 51 1.24 -1.16 5.36
C ASP A 51 -0.19 -1.09 5.91
N ASP A 52 -0.49 -1.92 6.92
CA ASP A 52 -1.80 -2.02 7.57
C ASP A 52 -2.27 -0.69 8.20
N TYR A 53 -1.37 0.27 8.44
CA TYR A 53 -1.74 1.60 8.92
C TYR A 53 -1.23 2.76 8.06
N THR A 54 -0.19 2.59 7.22
CA THR A 54 0.23 3.66 6.30
C THR A 54 -0.75 3.83 5.14
N ILE A 55 -1.21 2.73 4.53
CA ILE A 55 -2.13 2.79 3.40
C ILE A 55 -3.50 3.40 3.78
N PRO A 56 -4.10 3.04 4.93
CA PRO A 56 -5.27 3.76 5.42
C PRO A 56 -5.07 5.28 5.59
N ILE A 57 -3.88 5.76 5.97
CA ILE A 57 -3.57 7.20 6.06
C ILE A 57 -3.62 7.85 4.68
N VAL A 58 -3.01 7.22 3.67
CA VAL A 58 -3.04 7.74 2.30
C VAL A 58 -4.48 7.76 1.75
N CYS A 59 -5.21 6.65 1.91
CA CYS A 59 -6.61 6.56 1.48
C CYS A 59 -7.54 7.57 2.17
N HIS A 60 -7.27 7.87 3.45
CA HIS A 60 -7.97 8.91 4.20
C HIS A 60 -7.84 10.27 3.52
N HIS A 61 -6.62 10.65 3.12
CA HIS A 61 -6.34 11.95 2.52
C HIS A 61 -6.78 12.08 1.07
N LEU A 62 -6.85 10.96 0.35
CA LEU A 62 -7.48 10.92 -0.97
C LEU A 62 -8.99 11.19 -0.89
N ASN A 63 -9.62 10.96 0.28
CA ASN A 63 -10.94 11.50 0.70
C ASN A 63 -12.10 11.43 -0.34
N SER A 64 -12.03 10.56 -1.35
CA SER A 64 -13.19 10.26 -2.18
C SER A 64 -14.28 9.47 -1.44
N LYS A 65 -15.51 9.55 -1.97
CA LYS A 65 -16.67 8.76 -1.53
C LYS A 65 -16.59 7.28 -1.95
N LYS A 66 -15.59 6.91 -2.76
CA LYS A 66 -15.40 5.55 -3.27
C LYS A 66 -15.03 4.60 -2.14
N ILE A 67 -15.63 3.42 -2.15
CA ILE A 67 -15.28 2.30 -1.28
C ILE A 67 -14.39 1.38 -2.10
N VAL A 68 -13.19 1.11 -1.57
CA VAL A 68 -12.19 0.26 -2.22
C VAL A 68 -11.98 -0.97 -1.35
N GLY A 69 -11.96 -2.15 -1.98
CA GLY A 69 -11.64 -3.38 -1.28
C GLY A 69 -10.17 -3.36 -0.85
N ILE A 70 -9.85 -3.90 0.32
CA ILE A 70 -8.45 -4.07 0.73
C ILE A 70 -8.21 -5.48 1.25
N THR A 71 -7.09 -6.06 0.86
CA THR A 71 -6.73 -7.42 1.26
C THR A 71 -5.22 -7.55 1.45
N LYS A 72 -4.84 -8.54 2.24
CA LYS A 72 -3.46 -8.95 2.48
C LYS A 72 -3.41 -10.47 2.36
N PRO A 73 -2.68 -11.05 1.39
CA PRO A 73 -2.63 -12.50 1.20
C PRO A 73 -1.89 -13.17 2.36
N GLU A 74 -2.63 -13.77 3.30
CA GLU A 74 -2.02 -14.40 4.48
C GLU A 74 -1.21 -15.66 4.07
N GLY A 75 0.03 -15.79 4.57
CA GLY A 75 0.88 -16.97 4.36
C GLY A 75 1.65 -17.00 3.04
N LYS A 76 1.44 -16.02 2.15
CA LYS A 76 2.13 -15.90 0.86
C LYS A 76 3.26 -14.88 0.96
N LYS A 77 4.40 -15.34 1.48
CA LYS A 77 5.59 -14.49 1.71
C LYS A 77 6.29 -14.02 0.43
N HIS A 78 5.91 -14.53 -0.74
CA HIS A 78 6.59 -14.25 -2.00
C HIS A 78 5.69 -13.45 -2.95
N ARG A 79 6.27 -12.44 -3.59
CA ARG A 79 5.63 -11.55 -4.59
C ARG A 79 4.80 -12.31 -5.63
N ASN A 80 5.35 -13.42 -6.15
CA ASN A 80 4.69 -14.28 -7.13
C ASN A 80 3.44 -14.98 -6.58
N ALA A 81 3.43 -15.30 -5.29
CA ALA A 81 2.28 -15.94 -4.67
C ALA A 81 1.10 -14.96 -4.57
N THR A 82 1.33 -13.67 -4.37
CA THR A 82 0.29 -12.64 -4.43
C THR A 82 -0.34 -12.55 -5.81
N LEU A 83 0.47 -12.58 -6.88
CA LEU A 83 -0.03 -12.53 -8.26
C LEU A 83 -0.93 -13.71 -8.62
N SER A 84 -0.71 -14.89 -8.03
CA SER A 84 -1.55 -16.07 -8.27
C SER A 84 -3.02 -15.89 -7.89
N GLU A 85 -3.35 -14.88 -7.08
CA GLU A 85 -4.73 -14.59 -6.66
C GLU A 85 -5.45 -13.63 -7.61
N PHE A 86 -4.71 -12.93 -8.47
CA PHE A 86 -5.28 -11.92 -9.37
C PHE A 86 -6.40 -12.48 -10.25
N PRO A 87 -6.28 -13.67 -10.87
CA PRO A 87 -7.38 -14.28 -11.62
C PRO A 87 -8.68 -14.40 -10.80
N THR A 88 -8.57 -14.75 -9.51
CA THR A 88 -9.72 -14.88 -8.60
C THR A 88 -10.34 -13.51 -8.34
N TYR A 89 -9.53 -12.49 -8.06
CA TYR A 89 -10.02 -11.13 -7.85
C TYR A 89 -10.72 -10.57 -9.10
N ILE A 90 -10.09 -10.69 -10.27
CA ILE A 90 -10.61 -10.16 -11.55
C ILE A 90 -11.92 -10.84 -11.94
N SER A 91 -11.98 -12.16 -11.85
CA SER A 91 -13.14 -12.95 -12.32
C SER A 91 -14.30 -12.98 -11.32
N LYS A 92 -14.03 -13.24 -10.03
CA LYS A 92 -15.10 -13.43 -9.03
C LYS A 92 -15.61 -12.11 -8.46
N LEU A 93 -14.72 -11.14 -8.22
CA LEU A 93 -15.10 -9.85 -7.61
C LEU A 93 -15.45 -8.80 -8.65
N LYS A 94 -15.33 -9.13 -9.94
CA LYS A 94 -15.63 -8.24 -11.06
C LYS A 94 -14.93 -6.87 -10.97
N ILE A 95 -13.72 -6.82 -10.42
CA ILE A 95 -12.94 -5.58 -10.37
C ILE A 95 -12.51 -5.07 -11.74
N ASN A 96 -12.43 -3.74 -11.86
CA ASN A 96 -11.90 -3.01 -13.00
C ASN A 96 -10.53 -2.39 -12.67
N LYS A 97 -10.18 -2.24 -11.38
CA LYS A 97 -8.88 -1.72 -10.95
C LYS A 97 -8.29 -2.55 -9.81
N LEU A 98 -7.00 -2.82 -9.88
CA LEU A 98 -6.23 -3.52 -8.86
C LEU A 98 -4.95 -2.74 -8.58
N ALA A 99 -4.73 -2.35 -7.33
CA ALA A 99 -3.44 -1.82 -6.88
C ALA A 99 -2.71 -2.87 -6.05
N LEU A 100 -1.42 -3.08 -6.29
CA LEU A 100 -0.53 -3.85 -5.44
C LEU A 100 0.47 -2.89 -4.79
N VAL A 101 0.52 -2.87 -3.46
CA VAL A 101 1.52 -2.15 -2.67
C VAL A 101 2.50 -3.16 -2.10
N MET A 102 3.80 -2.96 -2.33
CA MET A 102 4.83 -3.86 -1.84
C MET A 102 6.17 -3.14 -1.66
N ASP A 103 6.99 -3.63 -0.74
CA ASP A 103 8.36 -3.13 -0.54
C ASP A 103 9.25 -3.40 -1.75
N GLN A 104 10.20 -2.50 -1.99
CA GLN A 104 11.27 -2.70 -2.98
C GLN A 104 12.25 -3.77 -2.52
N GLU A 105 12.52 -3.83 -1.21
CA GLU A 105 13.55 -4.64 -0.57
C GLU A 105 14.94 -4.28 -1.11
N ASP A 106 15.81 -5.26 -1.36
CA ASP A 106 17.17 -5.08 -1.88
C ASP A 106 17.26 -5.13 -3.41
N GLN A 107 16.13 -5.17 -4.10
CA GLN A 107 16.05 -5.32 -5.55
C GLN A 107 16.02 -3.99 -6.28
N GLU A 108 16.60 -3.96 -7.48
CA GLU A 108 16.46 -2.85 -8.41
C GLU A 108 15.03 -2.80 -8.97
N LEU A 109 14.47 -1.59 -9.14
CA LEU A 109 13.09 -1.41 -9.59
C LEU A 109 12.78 -2.14 -10.92
N GLU A 110 13.73 -2.13 -11.85
CA GLU A 110 13.57 -2.80 -13.14
C GLU A 110 13.44 -4.32 -13.00
N GLU A 111 14.18 -4.94 -12.07
CA GLU A 111 14.05 -6.37 -11.77
C GLU A 111 12.66 -6.70 -11.21
N ILE A 112 12.15 -5.84 -10.33
CA ILE A 112 10.80 -5.97 -9.78
C ILE A 112 9.77 -5.89 -10.90
N PHE A 113 9.90 -4.92 -11.80
CA PHE A 113 8.97 -4.77 -12.91
C PHE A 113 8.99 -5.98 -13.83
N GLN A 114 10.16 -6.48 -14.22
CA GLN A 114 10.28 -7.67 -15.06
C GLN A 114 9.70 -8.91 -14.40
N LEU A 115 9.91 -9.07 -13.08
CA LEU A 115 9.32 -10.15 -12.29
C LEU A 115 7.79 -10.08 -12.30
N ILE A 116 7.22 -8.90 -12.07
CA ILE A 116 5.77 -8.69 -12.04
C ILE A 116 5.16 -8.91 -13.41
N GLU A 117 5.75 -8.36 -14.48
CA GLU A 117 5.28 -8.53 -15.86
C GLU A 117 5.29 -10.02 -16.27
N SER A 118 6.36 -10.74 -15.90
CA SER A 118 6.46 -12.19 -16.11
C SER A 118 5.41 -12.95 -15.30
N GLY A 119 5.20 -12.57 -14.04
CA GLY A 119 4.19 -13.16 -13.16
C GLY A 119 2.77 -12.98 -13.69
N LEU A 120 2.42 -11.79 -14.19
CA LEU A 120 1.14 -11.52 -14.85
C LEU A 120 0.94 -12.42 -16.08
N LYS A 121 1.97 -12.53 -16.93
CA LYS A 121 1.93 -13.40 -18.11
C LYS A 121 1.71 -14.87 -17.74
N ASN A 122 2.35 -15.35 -16.69
CA ASN A 122 2.17 -16.72 -16.17
C ASN A 122 0.74 -16.98 -15.67
N GLN A 123 0.02 -15.93 -15.27
CA GLN A 123 -1.41 -16.00 -14.92
C GLN A 123 -2.33 -15.75 -16.13
N HIS A 124 -1.80 -15.78 -17.36
CA HIS A 124 -2.53 -15.47 -18.60
C HIS A 124 -3.14 -14.07 -18.64
N ILE A 125 -2.53 -13.12 -17.90
CA ILE A 125 -2.90 -11.71 -17.94
C ILE A 125 -2.03 -11.02 -18.98
N MET A 126 -2.66 -10.42 -19.99
CA MET A 126 -1.98 -9.69 -21.05
C MET A 126 -1.85 -8.21 -20.70
N ILE A 127 -0.65 -7.66 -20.82
CA ILE A 127 -0.41 -6.21 -20.73
C ILE A 127 -0.60 -5.60 -22.12
N LYS A 128 -1.48 -4.60 -22.24
CA LYS A 128 -1.78 -3.89 -23.50
C LYS A 128 -1.06 -2.56 -23.60
N LYS A 129 -0.91 -1.87 -22.49
CA LYS A 129 -0.20 -0.59 -22.36
C LYS A 129 0.40 -0.52 -20.97
N ASN A 130 1.54 0.13 -20.85
CA ASN A 130 2.05 0.59 -19.58
C ASN A 130 2.34 2.09 -19.63
N THR A 131 2.25 2.72 -18.48
CA THR A 131 2.76 4.07 -18.23
C THR A 131 3.57 4.00 -16.95
N SER A 132 4.73 4.65 -16.98
CA SER A 132 5.71 4.57 -15.90
C SER A 132 5.88 5.95 -15.27
N SER A 133 5.96 5.97 -13.95
CA SER A 133 6.72 6.97 -13.21
C SER A 133 7.93 6.28 -12.58
N ASP A 134 8.80 7.04 -11.90
CA ASP A 134 9.99 6.48 -11.27
C ASP A 134 9.68 5.47 -10.15
N GLN A 135 8.49 5.50 -9.52
CA GLN A 135 8.20 4.72 -8.30
C GLN A 135 6.86 3.98 -8.30
N PHE A 136 6.07 4.11 -9.38
CA PHE A 136 4.93 3.24 -9.62
C PHE A 136 4.77 2.98 -11.12
N LYS A 137 4.20 1.82 -11.48
CA LYS A 137 3.80 1.50 -12.85
C LYS A 137 2.29 1.29 -12.92
N HIS A 138 1.68 1.84 -13.97
CA HIS A 138 0.29 1.58 -14.32
C HIS A 138 0.23 0.78 -15.61
N TYR A 139 -0.42 -0.38 -15.54
CA TYR A 139 -0.62 -1.31 -16.64
C TYR A 139 -2.10 -1.37 -16.99
N GLN A 140 -2.41 -1.28 -18.27
CA GLN A 140 -3.71 -1.64 -18.80
C GLN A 140 -3.65 -3.10 -19.22
N CYS A 141 -4.44 -3.93 -18.54
CA CYS A 141 -4.37 -5.39 -18.64
C CYS A 141 -5.66 -5.98 -19.22
N GLU A 142 -5.55 -7.21 -19.72
CA GLU A 142 -6.68 -8.01 -20.17
C GLU A 142 -6.57 -9.44 -19.64
N PHE A 143 -7.68 -9.98 -19.11
CA PHE A 143 -7.81 -11.35 -18.62
C PHE A 143 -9.19 -11.90 -19.00
N ILE A 144 -9.24 -13.01 -19.75
CA ILE A 144 -10.48 -13.65 -20.22
C ILE A 144 -11.48 -12.60 -20.79
N ASN A 145 -11.03 -11.83 -21.78
CA ASN A 145 -11.79 -10.75 -22.44
C ASN A 145 -12.25 -9.60 -21.54
N LYS A 146 -11.79 -9.54 -20.29
CA LYS A 146 -12.05 -8.43 -19.38
C LYS A 146 -10.84 -7.52 -19.29
N ARG A 147 -11.05 -6.23 -19.54
CA ARG A 147 -10.04 -5.19 -19.32
C ARG A 147 -10.07 -4.70 -17.88
N PHE A 148 -8.88 -4.45 -17.34
CA PHE A 148 -8.74 -3.87 -16.01
C PHE A 148 -7.40 -3.11 -15.92
N ASP A 149 -7.33 -2.14 -15.01
CA ASP A 149 -6.11 -1.44 -14.69
C ASP A 149 -5.40 -2.14 -13.53
N PHE A 150 -4.10 -2.38 -13.69
CA PHE A 150 -3.21 -2.84 -12.65
C PHE A 150 -2.21 -1.74 -12.29
N ILE A 151 -2.18 -1.32 -11.02
CA ILE A 151 -1.27 -0.31 -10.51
C ILE A 151 -0.29 -1.00 -9.55
N LEU A 152 0.99 -0.94 -9.87
CA LEU A 152 2.07 -1.44 -9.01
C LEU A 152 2.71 -0.26 -8.30
N ILE A 153 2.59 -0.22 -6.98
CA ILE A 153 3.17 0.81 -6.10
C ILE A 153 4.30 0.17 -5.31
N ILE A 154 5.51 0.67 -5.51
CA ILE A 154 6.69 0.14 -4.83
C ILE A 154 7.03 1.05 -3.65
N SER A 155 6.99 0.49 -2.44
CA SER A 155 7.37 1.14 -1.20
C SER A 155 8.89 1.13 -1.07
N GLY A 156 9.48 2.31 -1.17
CA GLY A 156 10.92 2.52 -1.01
C GLY A 156 11.26 3.98 -1.29
N LEU A 157 12.24 4.54 -0.58
CA LEU A 157 12.70 5.90 -0.84
C LEU A 157 14.19 5.92 -1.20
N PRO A 158 14.57 6.29 -2.44
CA PRO A 158 15.97 6.29 -2.86
C PRO A 158 16.82 7.31 -2.09
N ASP A 159 16.20 8.34 -1.49
CA ASP A 159 16.88 9.34 -0.67
C ASP A 159 17.14 8.89 0.77
N VAL A 160 16.59 7.74 1.19
CA VAL A 160 16.85 7.13 2.50
C VAL A 160 17.92 6.06 2.32
N LYS A 161 19.12 6.30 2.87
CA LYS A 161 20.29 5.43 2.65
C LYS A 161 20.25 4.16 3.51
N THR A 162 19.42 3.19 3.10
CA THR A 162 19.31 1.85 3.70
C THR A 162 19.84 0.80 2.73
N ASN A 163 20.08 -0.43 3.23
CA ASN A 163 20.46 -1.56 2.38
C ASN A 163 19.27 -2.21 1.66
N ALA A 164 18.05 -1.92 2.12
CA ALA A 164 16.81 -2.44 1.58
C ALA A 164 15.71 -1.39 1.79
N HIS A 165 14.96 -1.13 0.73
CA HIS A 165 13.97 -0.07 0.68
C HIS A 165 12.58 -0.61 1.00
N LYS A 166 11.91 0.01 1.98
CA LYS A 166 10.64 -0.46 2.52
C LYS A 166 9.71 0.71 2.84
N ILE A 167 8.46 0.42 3.16
CA ILE A 167 7.51 1.44 3.63
C ILE A 167 8.00 2.15 4.90
N GLU A 168 8.80 1.51 5.76
CA GLU A 168 9.39 2.16 6.93
C GLU A 168 10.35 3.32 6.58
N ASP A 169 10.95 3.36 5.39
CA ASP A 169 11.77 4.49 4.93
C ASP A 169 11.00 5.80 5.04
N HIS A 170 9.71 5.76 4.69
CA HIS A 170 8.81 6.90 4.68
C HIS A 170 8.52 7.38 6.10
N LEU A 171 8.32 6.45 7.04
CA LEU A 171 8.06 6.76 8.43
C LEU A 171 9.30 7.30 9.15
N VAL A 172 10.48 6.77 8.83
CA VAL A 172 11.76 7.30 9.33
C VAL A 172 12.00 8.72 8.79
N LYS A 173 11.73 8.96 7.51
CA LYS A 173 11.77 10.31 6.90
C LYS A 173 10.80 11.28 7.58
N ALA A 174 9.58 10.82 7.88
CA ALA A 174 8.60 11.60 8.64
C ALA A 174 9.11 11.94 10.05
N GLY A 175 9.69 10.97 10.74
CA GLY A 175 10.31 11.17 12.05
C GLY A 175 11.42 12.22 12.01
N ALA A 176 12.29 12.18 11.00
CA ALA A 176 13.36 13.18 10.84
C ALA A 176 12.81 14.58 10.59
N LYS A 177 11.82 14.71 9.69
CA LYS A 177 11.13 15.99 9.43
C LYS A 177 10.44 16.57 10.65
N LEU A 178 9.94 15.71 11.53
CA LEU A 178 9.30 16.10 12.79
C LEU A 178 10.30 16.24 13.95
N SER A 179 11.61 16.18 13.66
CA SER A 179 12.69 16.25 14.67
C SER A 179 12.58 15.20 15.77
N LYS A 180 11.99 14.04 15.47
CA LYS A 180 11.85 12.88 16.37
C LYS A 180 13.02 11.91 16.29
N ILE A 181 13.87 12.04 15.29
CA ILE A 181 15.13 11.32 15.16
C ILE A 181 16.18 12.24 14.55
N SER A 182 17.41 12.17 15.06
CA SER A 182 18.53 12.98 14.59
C SER A 182 19.27 12.38 13.39
N ASN A 183 19.26 11.06 13.24
CA ASN A 183 19.88 10.37 12.11
C ASN A 183 18.92 9.35 11.47
N PRO A 184 18.23 9.72 10.37
CA PRO A 184 17.35 8.81 9.62
C PRO A 184 18.12 7.81 8.73
N ASN A 185 19.38 8.10 8.39
CA ASN A 185 20.18 7.28 7.50
C ASN A 185 20.89 6.18 8.31
N ARG A 186 20.14 5.10 8.56
CA ARG A 186 20.63 3.88 9.18
C ARG A 186 20.54 2.72 8.21
N GLN A 187 21.29 1.68 8.48
CA GLN A 187 21.41 0.51 7.61
C GLN A 187 20.06 -0.19 7.35
N ASP A 188 19.11 -0.14 8.30
CA ASP A 188 17.76 -0.69 8.16
C ASP A 188 16.69 0.25 8.75
N SER A 189 15.75 0.70 7.91
CA SER A 189 14.62 1.54 8.30
C SER A 189 13.60 0.79 9.15
N LYS A 190 13.47 -0.53 8.97
CA LYS A 190 12.57 -1.38 9.77
C LYS A 190 13.03 -1.49 11.20
N GLU A 191 14.33 -1.68 11.42
CA GLU A 191 14.91 -1.66 12.76
C GLU A 191 14.80 -0.27 13.38
N THR A 192 15.06 0.78 12.59
CA THR A 192 14.93 2.16 13.06
C THR A 192 13.50 2.44 13.51
N TRP A 193 12.51 2.08 12.69
CA TRP A 193 11.11 2.24 13.03
C TRP A 193 10.74 1.46 14.30
N ASN A 194 11.03 0.17 14.35
CA ASN A 194 10.54 -0.72 15.40
C ASN A 194 11.29 -0.62 16.73
N SER A 195 12.60 -0.33 16.69
CA SER A 195 13.48 -0.42 17.86
C SER A 195 14.01 0.94 18.30
N SER A 196 14.16 1.91 17.39
CA SER A 196 14.74 3.22 17.74
C SER A 196 13.70 4.28 18.10
N PHE A 197 12.47 4.16 17.60
CA PHE A 197 11.36 5.00 18.06
C PHE A 197 10.58 4.29 19.17
N GLU A 198 10.39 4.99 20.28
CA GLU A 198 9.44 4.54 21.28
C GLU A 198 8.01 4.54 20.71
N VAL A 199 7.18 3.61 21.16
CA VAL A 199 5.78 3.47 20.69
C VAL A 199 4.98 4.78 20.77
N PRO A 200 5.06 5.60 21.83
CA PRO A 200 4.39 6.90 21.86
C PRO A 200 4.82 7.84 20.74
N VAL A 201 6.12 7.83 20.38
CA VAL A 201 6.67 8.66 19.30
C VAL A 201 6.19 8.16 17.94
N GLN A 202 6.20 6.84 17.71
CA GLN A 202 5.60 6.26 16.49
C GLN A 202 4.15 6.70 16.32
N ASN A 203 3.35 6.60 17.39
CA ASN A 203 1.95 6.99 17.38
C ASN A 203 1.77 8.50 17.11
N GLU A 204 2.65 9.36 17.66
CA GLU A 204 2.64 10.79 17.40
C GLU A 204 2.91 11.09 15.92
N ILE A 205 3.92 10.45 15.32
CA ILE A 205 4.24 10.58 13.89
C ILE A 205 3.02 10.19 13.04
N LEU A 206 2.41 9.03 13.32
CA LEU A 206 1.24 8.55 12.57
C LEU A 206 0.04 9.50 12.71
N LYS A 207 -0.24 9.99 13.92
CA LYS A 207 -1.31 10.98 14.15
C LYS A 207 -1.03 12.28 13.40
N LYS A 208 0.23 12.72 13.36
CA LYS A 208 0.61 13.93 12.61
C LYS A 208 0.38 13.74 11.12
N LEU A 209 0.74 12.59 10.57
CA LEU A 209 0.45 12.23 9.17
C LEU A 209 -1.06 12.23 8.90
N VAL A 210 -1.88 11.59 9.75
CA VAL A 210 -3.35 11.62 9.62
C VAL A 210 -3.92 13.03 9.58
N ASN A 211 -3.40 13.95 10.39
CA ASN A 211 -3.94 15.30 10.52
C ASN A 211 -3.35 16.31 9.51
N ASP A 212 -2.26 15.95 8.83
CA ASP A 212 -1.52 16.84 7.95
C ASP A 212 -1.40 16.21 6.57
N LYS A 213 -2.33 16.59 5.68
CA LYS A 213 -2.35 16.10 4.30
C LYS A 213 -1.09 16.51 3.53
N SER A 214 -0.60 17.73 3.75
CA SER A 214 0.58 18.23 3.04
C SER A 214 1.81 17.41 3.39
N LEU A 215 2.03 17.17 4.69
CA LEU A 215 3.10 16.29 5.16
C LEU A 215 2.90 14.87 4.62
N SER A 216 1.69 14.32 4.65
CA SER A 216 1.44 12.97 4.13
C SER A 216 1.74 12.84 2.65
N CYS A 217 1.33 13.80 1.82
CA CYS A 217 1.64 13.80 0.39
C CYS A 217 3.14 13.87 0.13
N GLU A 218 3.86 14.65 0.93
CA GLU A 218 5.32 14.75 0.83
C GLU A 218 6.03 13.46 1.26
N ILE A 219 5.50 12.78 2.28
CA ILE A 219 6.09 11.56 2.81
C ILE A 219 5.79 10.35 1.93
N PHE A 220 4.59 10.24 1.35
CA PHE A 220 4.14 9.09 0.56
C PHE A 220 3.80 9.43 -0.90
N PRO A 221 4.67 10.11 -1.66
CA PRO A 221 4.33 10.62 -2.98
C PRO A 221 3.87 9.50 -3.93
N GLN A 222 4.60 8.38 -4.01
CA GLN A 222 4.23 7.29 -4.92
C GLN A 222 2.89 6.61 -4.54
N HIS A 223 2.57 6.51 -3.25
CA HIS A 223 1.31 5.95 -2.81
C HIS A 223 0.14 6.89 -3.12
N PHE A 224 0.33 8.20 -2.96
CA PHE A 224 -0.69 9.17 -3.34
C PHE A 224 -0.96 9.15 -4.84
N ASP A 225 0.08 9.15 -5.66
CA ASP A 225 -0.07 9.17 -7.11
C ASP A 225 -0.63 7.85 -7.64
N GLY A 226 -0.12 6.71 -7.17
CA GLY A 226 -0.61 5.40 -7.57
C GLY A 226 -2.04 5.12 -7.11
N LEU A 227 -2.37 5.38 -5.83
CA LEU A 227 -3.71 5.10 -5.30
C LEU A 227 -4.76 6.09 -5.81
N ARG A 228 -4.38 7.30 -6.26
CA ARG A 228 -5.32 8.24 -6.89
C ARG A 228 -5.92 7.66 -8.17
N LEU A 229 -5.19 6.82 -8.90
CA LEU A 229 -5.70 6.16 -10.11
C LEU A 229 -6.87 5.20 -9.83
N LEU A 230 -7.10 4.82 -8.57
CA LEU A 230 -8.28 4.06 -8.18
C LEU A 230 -9.54 4.92 -8.06
N GLU A 231 -9.42 6.25 -7.99
CA GLU A 231 -10.56 7.18 -7.87
C GLU A 231 -11.22 7.48 -9.21
N ASP A 232 -10.44 7.45 -10.29
CA ASP A 232 -10.90 7.61 -11.68
C ASP A 232 -11.83 6.47 -12.13
#